data_AF-A0A822Y482-F1
#
_entry.id   AF-A0A822Y482-F1
#
_cell.length_a   1.000
_cell.length_b   1.000
_cell.length_c   1.000
_cell.angle_alpha   90.00
_cell.angle_beta   90.00
_cell.angle_gamma   90.00
#
_symmetry.space_group_name_H-M   'P 1'
#
loop_
_entity.id
_entity.type
_entity.pdbx_description
1 polymer ?
#
loop_
_entity_poly.entity_id
_entity_poly.type
_entity_poly.pdbx_seq_one_letter_code
_entity_poly.pdbx_strand_id
1 'polypeptide(L)'
;MIYTDQPHFSHPQHNLQLEKSETPYTCDGCKEIGFGIRYRCDACNYDLHEDCMFPDSSSISHPFYKGYSFEFMEGAPGERQRYCDACGRDIKGFVYHCPEGGYDLHPCCRRLPNVIRGEGVTLKLRDKVKSRCYKCGRRELWGRVTGWSYVSTCTKYHFHVSCVKDVLLETWKRGYLSHLSSRQGTCHDDQVLEKNDGALVVCSRNQLEQQLAIPANSTTNGATIRRYWRIAKVVFKIILTSILGDPTAAILGLIEYMAS
;
A
#
# COMPACT_ATOMS: atom_id res chain seq x y z
N MET A 1 22.25 0.35 19.50
CA MET A 1 21.03 -0.47 19.36
C MET A 1 21.48 -1.79 18.76
N ILE A 2 21.12 -2.92 19.36
CA ILE A 2 21.56 -4.24 18.90
C ILE A 2 20.74 -4.56 17.65
N TYR A 3 21.37 -4.57 16.48
CA TYR A 3 20.75 -5.06 15.25
C TYR A 3 20.65 -6.57 15.38
N THR A 4 19.45 -7.07 15.69
CA THR A 4 19.22 -8.51 15.79
C THR A 4 19.04 -9.05 14.38
N ASP A 5 20.09 -9.65 13.86
CA ASP A 5 20.05 -10.55 12.71
C ASP A 5 19.07 -11.69 13.03
N GLN A 6 18.08 -11.92 12.18
CA GLN A 6 17.07 -12.96 12.39
C GLN A 6 17.02 -13.93 11.21
N PRO A 7 17.04 -15.26 11.46
CA PRO A 7 16.84 -16.24 10.41
C PRO A 7 15.38 -16.25 9.95
N HIS A 8 15.14 -16.68 8.72
CA HIS A 8 13.79 -16.84 8.18
C HIS A 8 13.67 -18.14 7.36
N PHE A 9 12.56 -18.87 7.51
CA PHE A 9 12.40 -20.21 6.93
C PHE A 9 12.43 -20.21 5.39
N SER A 10 11.98 -19.14 4.72
CA SER A 10 12.02 -19.05 3.26
C SER A 10 13.32 -18.44 2.73
N HIS A 11 14.22 -18.06 3.63
CA HIS A 11 15.56 -17.57 3.30
C HIS A 11 16.60 -18.07 4.32
N PRO A 12 16.79 -19.39 4.48
CA PRO A 12 17.60 -19.97 5.56
C PRO A 12 19.11 -19.71 5.46
N GLN A 13 19.59 -19.31 4.28
CA GLN A 13 21.01 -19.11 3.97
C GLN A 13 21.62 -17.88 4.65
N HIS A 14 20.81 -16.85 4.92
CA HIS A 14 21.28 -15.62 5.56
C HIS A 14 20.25 -15.09 6.55
N ASN A 15 20.73 -14.38 7.55
CA ASN A 15 19.86 -13.64 8.45
C ASN A 15 19.42 -12.32 7.80
N LEU A 16 18.23 -11.86 8.17
CA LEU A 16 17.69 -10.57 7.79
C LEU A 16 17.86 -9.57 8.94
N GLN A 17 18.13 -8.32 8.58
CA GLN A 17 18.30 -7.21 9.51
C GLN A 17 17.08 -6.30 9.48
N LEU A 18 16.68 -5.80 10.65
CA LEU A 18 15.63 -4.79 10.75
C LEU A 18 16.17 -3.44 10.27
N GLU A 19 15.52 -2.89 9.25
CA GLU A 19 15.91 -1.62 8.63
C GLU A 19 14.70 -0.72 8.41
N LYS A 20 14.96 0.59 8.32
CA LYS A 20 14.00 1.55 7.81
C LYS A 20 14.33 1.85 6.35
N SER A 21 13.41 1.51 5.46
CA SER A 21 13.49 1.85 4.03
C SER A 21 12.91 3.24 3.77
N GLU A 22 13.70 4.09 3.12
CA GLU A 22 13.28 5.41 2.64
C GLU A 22 12.51 5.32 1.29
N THR A 23 12.55 4.16 0.65
CA THR A 23 11.84 3.87 -0.61
C THR A 23 10.86 2.71 -0.44
N PRO A 24 9.79 2.64 -1.25
CA PRO A 24 8.96 1.45 -1.33
C PRO A 24 9.82 0.25 -1.73
N TYR A 25 9.45 -0.91 -1.22
CA TYR A 25 10.10 -2.18 -1.55
C TYR A 25 9.03 -3.22 -1.82
N THR A 26 9.39 -4.30 -2.51
CA THR A 26 8.50 -5.44 -2.71
C THR A 26 8.88 -6.51 -1.70
N CYS A 27 7.92 -6.98 -0.92
CA CYS A 27 8.17 -8.09 0.01
C CYS A 27 8.31 -9.41 -0.75
N ASP A 28 9.41 -10.12 -0.55
CA ASP A 28 9.67 -11.40 -1.19
C ASP A 28 8.79 -12.54 -0.68
N GLY A 29 8.21 -12.40 0.51
CA GLY A 29 7.25 -13.35 1.04
C GLY A 29 5.89 -13.25 0.34
N CYS A 30 5.16 -12.17 0.59
CA CYS A 30 3.78 -12.02 0.09
C CYS A 30 3.65 -11.31 -1.27
N LYS A 31 4.76 -10.78 -1.82
CA LYS A 31 4.83 -10.05 -3.10
C LYS A 31 4.04 -8.73 -3.16
N GLU A 32 3.59 -8.23 -2.01
CA GLU A 32 2.98 -6.91 -1.90
C GLU A 32 4.04 -5.83 -1.62
N ILE A 33 3.72 -4.59 -2.01
CA ILE A 33 4.56 -3.42 -1.75
C ILE A 33 4.53 -3.10 -0.25
N GLY A 34 5.71 -2.91 0.34
CA GLY A 34 5.93 -2.36 1.66
C GLY A 34 6.54 -0.97 1.62
N PHE A 35 6.48 -0.29 2.76
CA PHE A 35 7.13 1.01 2.96
C PHE A 35 7.67 1.07 4.39
N GLY A 36 8.65 1.94 4.66
CA GLY A 36 9.19 2.11 6.01
C GLY A 36 9.94 0.88 6.50
N ILE A 37 9.56 0.35 7.67
CA ILE A 37 10.28 -0.74 8.33
C ILE A 37 10.19 -2.04 7.54
N ARG A 38 11.33 -2.70 7.35
CA ARG A 38 11.47 -4.00 6.67
C ARG A 38 12.53 -4.86 7.34
N TYR A 39 12.49 -6.15 7.05
CA TYR A 39 13.60 -7.07 7.29
C TYR A 39 14.34 -7.29 5.98
N ARG A 40 15.64 -7.04 5.93
CA ARG A 40 16.43 -7.12 4.70
C ARG A 40 17.66 -8.02 4.85
N CYS A 41 17.90 -8.84 3.83
CA CYS A 41 19.21 -9.41 3.56
C CYS A 41 19.86 -8.64 2.41
N ASP A 42 20.92 -7.87 2.70
CA ASP A 42 21.63 -7.09 1.68
C ASP A 42 22.32 -7.98 0.63
N ALA A 43 22.91 -9.10 1.06
CA ALA A 43 23.65 -10.00 0.18
C ALA A 43 22.77 -10.60 -0.94
N CYS A 44 21.48 -10.78 -0.66
CA CYS A 44 20.53 -11.36 -1.61
C CYS A 44 19.50 -10.37 -2.15
N ASN A 45 19.53 -9.10 -1.71
CA ASN A 45 18.50 -8.12 -1.98
C ASN A 45 17.09 -8.65 -1.65
N TYR A 46 16.96 -9.31 -0.50
CA TYR A 46 15.74 -10.02 -0.09
C TYR A 46 15.05 -9.22 1.03
N ASP A 47 13.81 -8.80 0.79
CA ASP A 47 13.07 -7.92 1.69
C ASP A 47 11.78 -8.59 2.21
N LEU A 48 11.49 -8.48 3.50
CA LEU A 48 10.24 -8.93 4.11
C LEU A 48 9.52 -7.80 4.86
N HIS A 49 8.19 -7.80 4.81
CA HIS A 49 7.39 -7.12 5.84
C HIS A 49 7.62 -7.78 7.19
N GLU A 50 7.45 -7.03 8.28
CA GLU A 50 7.42 -7.61 9.63
C GLU A 50 6.39 -8.75 9.75
N ASP A 51 5.21 -8.57 9.15
CA ASP A 51 4.16 -9.60 9.07
C ASP A 51 4.55 -10.86 8.31
N CYS A 52 5.51 -10.75 7.38
CA CYS A 52 6.04 -11.89 6.62
C CYS A 52 7.28 -12.49 7.28
N MET A 53 8.01 -11.69 8.06
CA MET A 53 9.15 -12.14 8.85
C MET A 53 8.70 -13.05 10.00
N PHE A 54 7.61 -12.69 10.68
CA PHE A 54 7.06 -13.45 11.79
C PHE A 54 5.60 -13.82 11.53
N PRO A 55 5.34 -14.80 10.65
CA PRO A 55 4.00 -15.33 10.52
C PRO A 55 3.61 -16.05 11.81
N ASP A 56 2.39 -15.80 12.28
CA ASP A 56 1.76 -16.59 13.33
C ASP A 56 1.72 -18.07 12.90
N SER A 57 2.35 -18.93 13.70
CA SER A 57 2.44 -20.38 13.47
C SER A 57 1.19 -21.14 13.87
N SER A 58 0.29 -20.50 14.63
CA SER A 58 -0.99 -21.07 15.05
C SER A 58 -2.13 -20.58 14.19
N SER A 59 -3.21 -21.38 14.14
CA SER A 59 -4.44 -20.94 13.51
C SER A 59 -5.04 -19.76 14.27
N ILE A 60 -5.43 -18.75 13.53
CA ILE A 60 -5.74 -17.41 14.03
C ILE A 60 -7.07 -16.93 13.46
N SER A 61 -7.87 -16.24 14.26
CA SER A 61 -9.10 -15.57 13.78
C SER A 61 -8.83 -14.10 13.45
N HIS A 62 -9.62 -13.56 12.52
CA HIS A 62 -9.65 -12.12 12.26
C HIS A 62 -11.03 -11.56 12.62
N PRO A 63 -11.15 -10.34 13.20
CA PRO A 63 -12.44 -9.80 13.68
C PRO A 63 -13.59 -9.76 12.66
N PHE A 64 -13.27 -9.70 11.36
CA PHE A 64 -14.26 -9.72 10.28
C PHE A 64 -14.73 -11.12 9.86
N TYR A 65 -14.04 -12.18 10.31
CA TYR A 65 -14.38 -13.57 10.02
C TYR A 65 -14.58 -14.33 11.33
N LYS A 66 -15.56 -13.90 12.13
CA LYS A 66 -15.89 -14.57 13.40
C LYS A 66 -16.24 -16.03 13.16
N GLY A 67 -15.63 -16.92 13.94
CA GLY A 67 -15.84 -18.36 13.83
C GLY A 67 -14.99 -19.04 12.75
N TYR A 68 -14.24 -18.28 11.95
CA TYR A 68 -13.29 -18.82 10.98
C TYR A 68 -11.86 -18.66 11.47
N SER A 69 -11.03 -19.62 11.07
CA SER A 69 -9.63 -19.68 11.43
C SER A 69 -8.76 -19.69 10.17
N PHE A 70 -7.60 -19.03 10.23
CA PHE A 70 -6.68 -18.89 9.12
C PHE A 70 -5.37 -19.58 9.43
N GLU A 71 -4.83 -20.25 8.43
CA GLU A 71 -3.55 -20.94 8.46
C GLU A 71 -2.57 -20.25 7.52
N PHE A 72 -1.34 -20.04 8.00
CA PHE A 72 -0.28 -19.51 7.17
C PHE A 72 0.21 -20.58 6.18
N MET A 73 0.42 -20.17 4.92
CA MET A 73 1.07 -20.96 3.89
C MET A 73 2.02 -20.12 3.04
N GLU A 74 3.06 -20.75 2.52
CA GLU A 74 4.03 -20.10 1.61
C GLU A 74 3.43 -19.76 0.24
N GLY A 75 2.34 -20.44 -0.13
CA GLY A 75 1.58 -20.20 -1.34
C GLY A 75 0.13 -20.64 -1.14
N ALA A 76 -0.78 -20.07 -1.91
CA ALA A 76 -2.18 -20.38 -1.79
C ALA A 76 -2.50 -21.79 -2.32
N PRO A 77 -3.48 -22.51 -1.73
CA PRO A 77 -3.73 -23.90 -2.09
C PRO A 77 -4.50 -24.02 -3.41
N GLY A 78 -4.11 -25.03 -4.20
CA GLY A 78 -4.66 -25.33 -5.52
C GLY A 78 -4.11 -24.45 -6.63
N GLU A 79 -4.48 -24.76 -7.87
CA GLU A 79 -3.96 -24.06 -9.07
C GLU A 79 -4.79 -22.84 -9.47
N ARG A 80 -5.92 -22.61 -8.80
CA ARG A 80 -6.79 -21.47 -9.11
C ARG A 80 -6.14 -20.16 -8.68
N GLN A 81 -6.28 -19.13 -9.52
CA GLN A 81 -5.91 -17.77 -9.12
C GLN A 81 -6.77 -17.34 -7.92
N ARG A 82 -6.09 -16.82 -6.89
CA ARG A 82 -6.70 -16.36 -5.64
C ARG A 82 -6.37 -14.89 -5.42
N TYR A 83 -7.24 -14.21 -4.69
CA TYR A 83 -7.09 -12.81 -4.35
C TYR A 83 -7.29 -12.64 -2.85
N CYS A 84 -6.65 -11.62 -2.30
CA CYS A 84 -6.80 -11.24 -0.92
C CYS A 84 -8.18 -10.62 -0.69
N ASP A 85 -8.98 -11.16 0.23
CA ASP A 85 -10.31 -10.62 0.55
C ASP A 85 -10.27 -9.23 1.20
N ALA A 86 -9.11 -8.81 1.72
CA ALA A 86 -8.93 -7.48 2.30
C ALA A 86 -8.62 -6.40 1.26
N CYS A 87 -7.72 -6.64 0.31
CA CYS A 87 -7.31 -5.62 -0.66
C CYS A 87 -7.77 -5.91 -2.10
N GLY A 88 -8.26 -7.10 -2.38
CA GLY A 88 -8.70 -7.58 -3.69
C GLY A 88 -7.57 -7.75 -4.72
N ARG A 89 -6.31 -7.70 -4.30
CA ARG A 89 -5.14 -7.99 -5.16
C ARG A 89 -4.81 -9.48 -5.13
N ASP A 90 -4.12 -9.95 -6.16
CA ASP A 90 -3.70 -11.34 -6.28
C ASP A 90 -2.85 -11.81 -5.10
N ILE A 91 -3.02 -13.08 -4.72
CA ILE A 91 -2.09 -13.79 -3.86
C ILE A 91 -1.00 -14.41 -4.75
N LYS A 92 0.26 -13.97 -4.58
CA LYS A 92 1.41 -14.41 -5.38
C LYS A 92 2.53 -15.06 -4.54
N GLY A 93 2.27 -15.29 -3.26
CA GLY A 93 3.22 -15.84 -2.30
C GLY A 93 2.53 -16.09 -0.97
N PHE A 94 3.20 -15.71 0.11
CA PHE A 94 2.72 -15.93 1.48
C PHE A 94 1.28 -15.47 1.69
N VAL A 95 0.50 -16.32 2.33
CA VAL A 95 -0.94 -16.13 2.51
C VAL A 95 -1.42 -16.75 3.81
N TYR A 96 -2.43 -16.11 4.39
CA TYR A 96 -3.30 -16.70 5.38
C TYR A 96 -4.56 -17.18 4.69
N HIS A 97 -4.77 -18.49 4.67
CA HIS A 97 -5.95 -19.10 4.05
C HIS A 97 -6.88 -19.65 5.14
N CYS A 98 -8.18 -19.51 4.92
CA CYS A 98 -9.18 -20.19 5.72
C CYS A 98 -9.72 -21.40 4.94
N PRO A 99 -9.41 -22.65 5.34
CA PRO A 99 -9.89 -23.85 4.64
C PRO A 99 -11.42 -23.95 4.63
N GLU A 100 -12.07 -23.60 5.74
CA GLU A 100 -13.53 -23.69 5.90
C GLU A 100 -14.30 -22.65 5.08
N GLY A 101 -13.81 -21.41 5.08
CA GLY A 101 -14.47 -20.28 4.43
C GLY A 101 -14.00 -19.98 3.02
N GLY A 102 -12.85 -20.55 2.62
CA GLY A 102 -12.21 -20.28 1.34
C GLY A 102 -11.58 -18.89 1.21
N TYR A 103 -11.50 -18.13 2.31
CA TYR A 103 -10.96 -16.77 2.35
C TYR A 103 -9.42 -16.76 2.32
N ASP A 104 -8.84 -15.72 1.73
CA ASP A 104 -7.40 -15.54 1.61
C ASP A 104 -7.00 -14.12 2.02
N LEU A 105 -5.93 -13.97 2.80
CA LEU A 105 -5.40 -12.68 3.22
C LEU A 105 -3.87 -12.65 3.04
N HIS A 106 -3.33 -11.58 2.47
CA HIS A 106 -1.89 -11.32 2.63
C HIS A 106 -1.56 -11.12 4.12
N PRO A 107 -0.38 -11.56 4.60
CA PRO A 107 0.07 -11.28 5.96
C PRO A 107 -0.03 -9.80 6.35
N CYS A 108 0.43 -8.89 5.48
CA CYS A 108 0.35 -7.44 5.71
C CYS A 108 -1.08 -6.87 5.71
N CYS A 109 -2.02 -7.56 5.05
CA CYS A 109 -3.41 -7.12 5.00
C CYS A 109 -4.18 -7.59 6.24
N ARG A 110 -3.83 -8.75 6.78
CA ARG A 110 -4.44 -9.31 7.98
C ARG A 110 -4.20 -8.43 9.22
N ARG A 111 -2.99 -7.86 9.36
CA ARG A 111 -2.62 -7.01 10.50
C ARG A 111 -2.90 -5.51 10.30
N LEU A 112 -3.70 -5.16 9.30
CA LEU A 112 -4.11 -3.76 9.10
C LEU A 112 -4.75 -3.18 10.38
N PRO A 113 -4.35 -1.97 10.79
CA PRO A 113 -4.89 -1.36 12.00
C PRO A 113 -6.40 -1.11 11.85
N ASN A 114 -7.16 -1.57 12.83
CA ASN A 114 -8.62 -1.39 12.86
C ASN A 114 -9.03 0.08 12.96
N VAL A 115 -8.20 0.91 13.59
CA VAL A 115 -8.43 2.34 13.76
C VAL A 115 -7.14 3.08 13.48
N ILE A 116 -7.21 4.09 12.62
CA ILE A 116 -6.12 5.01 12.33
C ILE A 116 -6.56 6.41 12.76
N ARG A 117 -5.74 7.13 13.55
CA ARG A 117 -6.06 8.45 14.11
C ARG A 117 -4.95 9.45 13.83
N GLY A 118 -5.31 10.67 13.45
CA GLY A 118 -4.40 11.81 13.48
C GLY A 118 -5.02 13.06 12.86
N GLU A 119 -4.43 14.22 13.16
CA GLU A 119 -4.87 15.54 12.67
C GLU A 119 -6.41 15.76 12.69
N GLY A 120 -7.07 15.28 13.75
CA GLY A 120 -8.52 15.42 13.96
C GLY A 120 -9.40 14.47 13.14
N VAL A 121 -8.84 13.55 12.36
CA VAL A 121 -9.57 12.53 11.60
C VAL A 121 -9.33 11.15 12.19
N THR A 122 -10.40 10.36 12.30
CA THR A 122 -10.33 8.94 12.66
C THR A 122 -10.91 8.12 11.53
N LEU A 123 -10.13 7.18 11.02
CA LEU A 123 -10.55 6.15 10.08
C LEU A 123 -10.73 4.82 10.81
N LYS A 124 -11.78 4.09 10.47
CA LYS A 124 -12.05 2.74 10.95
C LYS A 124 -12.06 1.78 9.79
N LEU A 125 -11.38 0.66 9.94
CA LEU A 125 -11.40 -0.43 8.96
C LEU A 125 -12.78 -1.11 8.97
N ARG A 126 -13.30 -1.46 7.80
CA ARG A 126 -14.59 -2.11 7.58
C ARG A 126 -14.45 -3.14 6.45
N ASP A 127 -15.11 -4.28 6.59
CA ASP A 127 -15.15 -5.36 5.60
C ASP A 127 -16.13 -5.10 4.46
N LYS A 128 -17.22 -4.36 4.72
CA LYS A 128 -18.27 -4.07 3.73
C LYS A 128 -18.76 -2.64 3.86
N VAL A 129 -18.80 -1.92 2.74
CA VAL A 129 -19.26 -0.53 2.70
C VAL A 129 -20.14 -0.30 1.47
N LYS A 130 -21.26 0.40 1.65
CA LYS A 130 -22.22 0.71 0.57
C LYS A 130 -21.84 1.97 -0.22
N SER A 131 -21.01 2.82 0.36
CA SER A 131 -20.53 4.07 -0.24
C SER A 131 -19.48 3.81 -1.32
N ARG A 132 -19.41 4.68 -2.33
CA ARG A 132 -18.34 4.63 -3.34
C ARG A 132 -17.01 4.99 -2.68
N CYS A 133 -15.95 4.30 -3.06
CA CYS A 133 -14.59 4.68 -2.70
C CYS A 133 -14.24 6.01 -3.34
N TYR A 134 -13.59 6.88 -2.58
CA TYR A 134 -13.29 8.21 -3.04
C TYR A 134 -12.20 8.26 -4.11
N LYS A 135 -11.17 7.41 -4.02
CA LYS A 135 -10.07 7.38 -4.99
C LYS A 135 -10.52 6.86 -6.36
N CYS A 136 -11.27 5.76 -6.39
CA CYS A 136 -11.62 5.09 -7.65
C CYS A 136 -13.07 5.34 -8.11
N GLY A 137 -13.92 5.97 -7.30
CA GLY A 137 -15.33 6.23 -7.62
C GLY A 137 -16.23 4.98 -7.65
N ARG A 138 -15.70 3.79 -7.35
CA ARG A 138 -16.39 2.49 -7.41
C ARG A 138 -16.73 1.97 -6.02
N ARG A 139 -17.78 1.14 -5.93
CA ARG A 139 -18.13 0.41 -4.68
C ARG A 139 -17.32 -0.87 -4.57
N GLU A 140 -17.22 -1.60 -5.67
CA GLU A 140 -16.46 -2.84 -5.81
C GLU A 140 -15.09 -2.56 -6.42
N LEU A 141 -14.13 -3.43 -6.13
CA LEU A 141 -12.80 -3.42 -6.73
C LEU A 141 -12.87 -3.95 -8.16
N TRP A 142 -13.50 -5.12 -8.32
CA TRP A 142 -13.76 -5.79 -9.59
C TRP A 142 -14.79 -6.90 -9.38
N GLY A 143 -15.54 -7.26 -10.42
CA GLY A 143 -16.61 -8.26 -10.32
C GLY A 143 -17.55 -7.96 -9.15
N ARG A 144 -17.69 -8.90 -8.21
CA ARG A 144 -18.43 -8.74 -6.94
C ARG A 144 -17.51 -8.56 -5.71
N VAL A 145 -16.21 -8.41 -5.92
CA VAL A 145 -15.21 -8.27 -4.86
C VAL A 145 -15.21 -6.84 -4.36
N THR A 146 -15.57 -6.65 -3.09
CA THR A 146 -15.64 -5.32 -2.46
C THR A 146 -14.35 -4.94 -1.74
N GLY A 147 -13.67 -5.93 -1.16
CA GLY A 147 -12.50 -5.71 -0.30
C GLY A 147 -12.83 -4.92 0.97
N TRP A 148 -11.84 -4.77 1.83
CA TRP A 148 -11.94 -3.93 3.01
C TRP A 148 -11.67 -2.46 2.68
N SER A 149 -12.13 -1.60 3.57
CA SER A 149 -12.03 -0.17 3.39
C SER A 149 -11.88 0.59 4.71
N TYR A 150 -11.14 1.69 4.65
CA TYR A 150 -11.08 2.69 5.70
C TYR A 150 -12.23 3.68 5.54
N VAL A 151 -13.03 3.83 6.59
CA VAL A 151 -14.18 4.74 6.65
C VAL A 151 -13.98 5.76 7.77
N SER A 152 -14.15 7.05 7.48
CA SER A 152 -14.09 8.08 8.51
C SER A 152 -15.23 7.95 9.53
N THR A 153 -15.00 8.41 10.75
CA THR A 153 -16.05 8.48 11.78
C THR A 153 -17.22 9.37 11.40
N CYS A 154 -17.00 10.40 10.59
CA CYS A 154 -18.05 11.23 10.00
C CYS A 154 -18.73 10.59 8.78
N THR A 155 -18.39 9.35 8.43
CA THR A 155 -18.91 8.49 7.34
C THR A 155 -18.84 9.07 5.92
N LYS A 156 -18.27 10.27 5.75
CA LYS A 156 -18.10 10.95 4.47
C LYS A 156 -16.94 10.43 3.63
N TYR A 157 -15.91 9.87 4.26
CA TYR A 157 -14.69 9.46 3.57
C TYR A 157 -14.56 7.96 3.60
N HIS A 158 -14.42 7.36 2.42
CA HIS A 158 -14.36 5.92 2.22
C HIS A 158 -13.25 5.62 1.22
N PHE A 159 -12.32 4.74 1.59
CA PHE A 159 -11.22 4.32 0.74
C PHE A 159 -11.02 2.82 0.84
N HIS A 160 -11.04 2.12 -0.29
CA HIS A 160 -10.59 0.73 -0.33
C HIS A 160 -9.15 0.64 0.16
N VAL A 161 -8.81 -0.44 0.86
CA VAL A 161 -7.44 -0.72 1.30
C VAL A 161 -6.47 -0.70 0.11
N SER A 162 -6.83 -1.28 -1.04
CA SER A 162 -6.01 -1.24 -2.26
C SER A 162 -5.83 0.18 -2.80
N CYS A 163 -6.89 1.00 -2.79
CA CYS A 163 -6.80 2.39 -3.20
C CYS A 163 -5.90 3.21 -2.28
N VAL A 164 -5.90 2.92 -0.97
CA VAL A 164 -4.96 3.53 -0.03
C VAL A 164 -3.52 3.16 -0.43
N LYS A 165 -3.23 1.88 -0.69
CA LYS A 165 -1.92 1.43 -1.16
C LYS A 165 -1.50 2.11 -2.48
N ASP A 166 -2.42 2.28 -3.42
CA ASP A 166 -2.13 2.97 -4.69
C ASP A 166 -1.76 4.43 -4.49
N VAL A 167 -2.53 5.16 -3.68
CA VAL A 167 -2.20 6.56 -3.36
C VAL A 167 -0.84 6.64 -2.67
N LEU A 168 -0.49 5.67 -1.82
CA LEU A 168 0.82 5.61 -1.13
C LEU A 168 1.97 5.55 -2.13
N LEU A 169 1.86 4.62 -3.08
CA LEU A 169 2.85 4.44 -4.12
C LEU A 169 2.92 5.62 -5.10
N GLU A 170 1.78 6.12 -5.56
CA GLU A 170 1.68 7.27 -6.48
C GLU A 170 2.33 8.52 -5.87
N THR A 171 2.08 8.78 -4.59
CA THR A 171 2.62 9.95 -3.89
C THR A 171 4.14 9.86 -3.75
N TRP A 172 4.66 8.69 -3.36
CA TRP A 172 6.11 8.49 -3.26
C TRP A 172 6.80 8.69 -4.62
N LYS A 173 6.25 8.10 -5.69
CA LYS A 173 6.80 8.25 -7.06
C LYS A 173 6.87 9.71 -7.47
N ARG A 174 5.84 10.51 -7.16
CA ARG A 174 5.82 11.94 -7.52
C ARG A 174 6.84 12.76 -6.74
N GLY A 175 6.96 12.55 -5.42
CA GLY A 175 7.98 13.23 -4.60
C GLY A 175 9.40 12.87 -5.03
N TYR A 176 9.63 11.60 -5.39
CA TYR A 176 10.91 11.18 -5.95
C TYR A 176 11.20 11.87 -7.30
N LEU A 177 10.22 11.90 -8.22
CA LEU A 177 10.37 12.57 -9.52
C LEU A 177 10.54 14.08 -9.42
N SER A 178 9.91 14.76 -8.44
CA SER A 178 10.13 16.19 -8.21
C SER A 178 11.55 16.46 -7.73
N HIS A 179 12.08 15.63 -6.83
CA HIS A 179 13.48 15.74 -6.38
C HIS A 179 14.50 15.49 -7.51
N LEU A 180 14.22 14.55 -8.43
CA LEU A 180 15.07 14.36 -9.61
C LEU A 180 14.99 15.54 -10.58
N SER A 181 13.80 16.10 -10.80
CA SER A 181 13.60 17.25 -11.69
C SER A 181 14.28 18.52 -11.19
N SER A 182 14.38 18.70 -9.86
CA SER A 182 15.11 19.81 -9.24
C SER A 182 16.64 19.65 -9.28
N ARG A 183 17.16 18.46 -9.61
CA ARG A 183 18.60 18.17 -9.75
C ARG A 183 19.09 18.17 -11.19
N GLN A 184 18.21 18.13 -12.19
CA GLN A 184 18.58 18.24 -13.60
C GLN A 184 18.50 19.70 -14.08
N GLY A 185 19.63 20.39 -13.94
CA GLY A 185 19.98 21.44 -14.88
C GLY A 185 20.02 20.86 -16.29
N THR A 186 19.51 21.65 -17.24
CA THR A 186 19.34 21.36 -18.67
C THR A 186 20.43 20.48 -19.28
N CYS A 187 20.04 19.37 -19.90
CA CYS A 187 20.69 18.88 -21.12
C CYS A 187 19.70 18.13 -22.03
N HIS A 188 19.68 18.56 -23.28
CA HIS A 188 19.22 17.77 -24.43
C HIS A 188 20.15 16.56 -24.58
N ASP A 189 19.63 15.34 -24.64
CA ASP A 189 19.57 14.51 -25.86
C ASP A 189 19.01 13.12 -25.51
N ASP A 190 18.39 12.48 -26.50
CA ASP A 190 17.85 11.13 -26.40
C ASP A 190 18.95 10.10 -26.11
N GLN A 191 18.76 9.26 -25.08
CA GLN A 191 19.41 7.94 -25.03
C GLN A 191 18.66 6.93 -24.17
N VAL A 192 18.20 5.89 -24.87
CA VAL A 192 17.67 4.63 -24.38
C VAL A 192 18.79 3.86 -23.66
N LEU A 193 18.54 3.37 -22.45
CA LEU A 193 19.33 2.30 -21.84
C LEU A 193 18.38 1.18 -21.37
N GLU A 194 18.42 0.07 -22.10
CA GLU A 194 17.76 -1.18 -21.73
C GLU A 194 18.53 -1.92 -20.61
N LYS A 195 17.74 -2.57 -19.75
CA LYS A 195 18.00 -3.77 -18.93
C LYS A 195 19.41 -3.94 -18.32
N ASN A 196 19.47 -3.79 -17.00
CA ASN A 196 19.68 -4.90 -16.06
C ASN A 196 19.33 -4.43 -14.63
N ASP A 197 18.82 -5.36 -13.82
CA ASP A 197 18.66 -5.29 -12.36
C ASP A 197 17.49 -4.44 -11.81
N GLY A 198 16.38 -5.10 -11.47
CA GLY A 198 15.46 -4.71 -10.38
C GLY A 198 14.64 -3.41 -10.49
N ALA A 199 14.83 -2.59 -11.52
CA ALA A 199 14.17 -1.29 -11.62
C ALA A 199 12.76 -1.37 -12.23
N LEU A 200 11.76 -0.90 -11.46
CA LEU A 200 10.38 -0.71 -11.90
C LEU A 200 10.33 0.23 -13.13
N VAL A 201 9.88 -0.30 -14.26
CA VAL A 201 9.63 0.43 -15.51
C VAL A 201 8.63 1.58 -15.26
N VAL A 202 9.07 2.82 -15.46
CA VAL A 202 8.20 4.00 -15.49
C VAL A 202 7.70 4.18 -16.91
N CYS A 203 6.40 3.95 -17.14
CA CYS A 203 5.79 4.21 -18.44
C CYS A 203 5.92 5.69 -18.83
N SER A 204 6.25 5.88 -20.11
CA SER A 204 6.49 7.15 -20.79
C SER A 204 5.40 8.19 -20.58
N ARG A 205 5.85 9.45 -20.48
CA ARG A 205 5.13 10.68 -20.18
C ARG A 205 3.97 11.01 -21.14
N ASN A 206 3.87 10.35 -22.30
CA ASN A 206 2.98 10.78 -23.38
C ASN A 206 1.61 10.06 -23.45
N GLN A 207 1.26 9.18 -22.51
CA GLN A 207 -0.07 8.54 -22.52
C GLN A 207 -1.04 9.00 -21.41
N LEU A 208 -0.58 9.77 -20.41
CA LEU A 208 -1.43 10.16 -19.28
C LEU A 208 -2.21 11.48 -19.51
N GLU A 209 -1.78 12.33 -20.44
CA GLU A 209 -2.43 13.62 -20.68
C GLU A 209 -3.79 13.51 -21.38
N GLN A 210 -4.13 12.36 -21.98
CA GLN A 210 -5.43 12.16 -22.63
C GLN A 210 -6.57 11.71 -21.69
N GLN A 211 -6.30 11.41 -20.41
CA GLN A 211 -7.35 10.94 -19.48
C GLN A 211 -7.77 11.95 -18.40
N LEU A 212 -7.25 13.18 -18.42
CA LEU A 212 -7.57 14.23 -17.44
C LEU A 212 -8.44 15.38 -17.98
N ALA A 213 -9.02 15.26 -19.19
CA ALA A 213 -10.05 16.19 -19.64
C ALA A 213 -11.37 15.94 -18.87
N ILE A 214 -11.55 16.65 -17.74
CA ILE A 214 -12.86 16.77 -17.10
C ILE A 214 -13.71 17.74 -17.95
N PRO A 215 -14.96 17.41 -18.31
CA PRO A 215 -15.83 18.33 -19.03
C PRO A 215 -16.11 19.54 -18.14
N ALA A 216 -15.84 20.74 -18.66
CA ALA A 216 -16.26 21.99 -18.06
C ALA A 216 -17.78 22.07 -18.07
N ASN A 217 -18.43 21.69 -16.96
CA ASN A 217 -19.67 22.30 -16.45
C ASN A 217 -20.16 21.59 -15.19
N SER A 218 -19.84 22.14 -14.01
CA SER A 218 -20.88 22.34 -12.98
C SER A 218 -20.39 23.36 -11.96
N THR A 219 -21.11 24.46 -11.87
CA THR A 219 -20.93 25.54 -10.90
C THR A 219 -21.37 25.08 -9.51
N THR A 220 -20.45 24.57 -8.68
CA THR A 220 -20.64 24.54 -7.21
C THR A 220 -19.32 24.73 -6.43
N ASN A 221 -19.21 25.91 -5.81
CA ASN A 221 -18.40 26.33 -4.64
C ASN A 221 -17.02 25.69 -4.40
N GLY A 222 -15.96 26.31 -4.95
CA GLY A 222 -14.54 25.97 -4.74
C GLY A 222 -14.02 26.01 -3.29
N ALA A 223 -14.83 26.43 -2.30
CA ALA A 223 -14.49 26.30 -0.87
C ALA A 223 -14.65 24.85 -0.35
N THR A 224 -15.67 24.13 -0.83
CA THR A 224 -15.96 22.75 -0.43
C THR A 224 -14.90 21.78 -0.99
N ILE A 225 -14.49 22.01 -2.24
CA ILE A 225 -13.43 21.25 -2.92
C ILE A 225 -12.08 21.43 -2.20
N ARG A 226 -11.73 22.66 -1.78
CA ARG A 226 -10.49 22.94 -1.02
C ARG A 226 -10.47 22.27 0.36
N ARG A 227 -11.59 22.29 1.10
CA ARG A 227 -11.72 21.61 2.40
C ARG A 227 -11.62 20.09 2.27
N TYR A 228 -12.17 19.55 1.18
CA TYR A 228 -12.13 18.14 0.87
C TYR A 228 -10.70 17.63 0.67
N TRP A 229 -9.91 18.30 -0.16
CA TRP A 229 -8.51 17.95 -0.41
C TRP A 229 -7.64 18.06 0.84
N ARG A 230 -7.90 19.03 1.73
CA ARG A 230 -7.22 19.12 3.04
C ARG A 230 -7.42 17.86 3.90
N ILE A 231 -8.63 17.30 3.92
CA ILE A 231 -8.93 16.11 4.73
C ILE A 231 -8.34 14.83 4.12
N ALA A 232 -8.29 14.71 2.79
CA ALA A 232 -7.60 13.59 2.13
C ALA A 232 -6.09 13.60 2.44
N LYS A 233 -5.45 14.79 2.46
CA LYS A 233 -4.04 14.98 2.83
C LYS A 233 -3.76 14.56 4.27
N VAL A 234 -4.62 15.01 5.19
CA VAL A 234 -4.63 14.58 6.59
C VAL A 234 -4.71 13.07 6.67
N VAL A 235 -5.78 12.46 6.11
CA VAL A 235 -6.01 11.02 6.12
C VAL A 235 -4.79 10.23 5.64
N PHE A 236 -4.19 10.68 4.56
CA PHE A 236 -3.05 10.03 3.95
C PHE A 236 -1.78 10.12 4.82
N LYS A 237 -1.48 11.30 5.36
CA LYS A 237 -0.37 11.49 6.30
C LYS A 237 -0.52 10.63 7.55
N ILE A 238 -1.75 10.48 8.06
CA ILE A 238 -2.00 9.60 9.20
C ILE A 238 -1.69 8.15 8.83
N ILE A 239 -2.19 7.66 7.69
CA ILE A 239 -1.93 6.29 7.23
C ILE A 239 -0.41 6.06 7.07
N LEU A 240 0.30 7.02 6.49
CA LEU A 240 1.76 7.00 6.32
C LEU A 240 2.46 6.87 7.68
N THR A 241 2.15 7.75 8.64
CA THR A 241 2.79 7.73 9.98
C THR A 241 2.38 6.54 10.86
N SER A 242 1.16 6.04 10.69
CA SER A 242 0.59 4.98 11.54
C SER A 242 0.95 3.58 11.07
N ILE A 243 1.17 3.40 9.76
CA ILE A 243 1.58 2.11 9.19
C ILE A 243 3.11 2.04 9.05
N LEU A 244 3.80 3.17 8.84
CA LEU A 244 5.22 3.19 8.40
C LEU A 244 6.21 3.80 9.41
N GLY A 245 5.74 4.37 10.53
CA GLY A 245 6.54 5.24 11.39
C GLY A 245 6.81 6.62 10.77
N ASP A 246 7.51 7.52 11.46
CA ASP A 246 7.77 8.90 10.98
C ASP A 246 8.59 8.88 9.68
N PRO A 247 7.99 9.23 8.52
CA PRO A 247 8.62 9.13 7.22
C PRO A 247 9.07 10.53 6.79
N THR A 248 9.87 11.19 7.63
CA THR A 248 10.20 12.61 7.50
C THR A 248 10.70 12.99 6.10
N ALA A 249 11.38 12.08 5.38
CA ALA A 249 11.77 12.28 3.97
C ALA A 249 10.61 12.20 2.96
N ALA A 250 9.66 11.26 3.13
CA ALA A 250 8.47 11.16 2.27
C ALA A 250 7.45 12.29 2.51
N ILE A 251 7.47 12.91 3.69
CA ILE A 251 6.66 14.09 4.02
C ILE A 251 7.18 15.36 3.32
N LEU A 252 8.49 15.46 3.03
CA LEU A 252 9.05 16.64 2.36
C LEU A 252 8.53 16.79 0.93
N GLY A 253 8.46 15.71 0.15
CA GLY A 253 7.83 15.71 -1.18
C GLY A 253 6.32 16.01 -1.15
N LEU A 254 5.64 15.68 -0.05
CA LEU A 254 4.23 16.05 0.20
C LEU A 254 4.05 17.54 0.52
N ILE A 255 5.04 18.19 1.14
CA ILE A 255 5.02 19.63 1.39
C ILE A 255 5.21 20.38 0.06
N GLU A 256 6.10 19.92 -0.81
CA GLU A 256 6.35 20.51 -2.14
C GLU A 256 5.17 20.33 -3.12
N TYR A 257 4.52 19.16 -3.13
CA TYR A 257 3.30 18.88 -3.94
C TYR A 257 2.14 19.85 -3.66
N MET A 258 2.12 20.51 -2.50
CA MET A 258 0.94 21.19 -1.99
C MET A 258 1.09 22.70 -1.86
N ALA A 259 2.28 23.21 -2.17
CA ALA A 259 2.56 24.62 -2.44
C ALA A 259 2.39 24.98 -3.93
N SER A 260 2.26 23.99 -4.80
CA SER A 260 1.91 24.09 -6.23
C SER A 260 0.43 23.78 -6.48
#